data_AF-A0A2M9ZKZ6-F1
#
_entry.id   AF-A0A2M9ZKZ6-F1
#
_cell.length_a   1.000
_cell.length_b   1.000
_cell.length_c   1.000
_cell.angle_alpha   90.00
_cell.angle_beta   90.00
_cell.angle_gamma   90.00
#
_symmetry.space_group_name_H-M   'P 1'
#
loop_
_entity.id
_entity.type
_entity.pdbx_description
1 polymer ?
#
loop_
_entity_poly.entity_id
_entity_poly.type
_entity_poly.pdbx_seq_one_letter_code
_entity_poly.pdbx_strand_id
1 'polypeptide(L)'
;MKVRKTKSDRFTLLLIFVLYIFINCSGTQIKSIASTSESVAVFYINRISEEPRFLDPPNWRPVAGTLLTGANFDSDKKEEFKARIGSLFKYIGVVDSTVTSRDPVRIVNEVEAEILSNLLFEAENGIPDGAPKAYLILMKKEDQIRPGLRIRRTSFYLRNTPECIYLEFVEIGQVIDFQVPYGFRDWTLFAVSESNTGSQNEVFLSEIRPSGIEYVSKPNLAGAISEEKNKVCVRQQFWSSPKNESLPTKKVDKNLESRLKALKDLLEKGLITKQDYERKKAELLKEL
;
A
#
# COMPACT_ATOMS: atom_id res chain seq x y z
N MET A 1 57.76 0.57 48.08
CA MET A 1 57.00 1.17 46.97
C MET A 1 55.96 0.15 46.49
N LYS A 2 54.69 0.25 46.92
CA LYS A 2 53.63 -0.74 46.60
C LYS A 2 52.83 -0.25 45.39
N VAL A 3 52.99 -0.91 44.25
CA VAL A 3 52.21 -0.65 43.03
C VAL A 3 50.80 -1.22 43.21
N ARG A 4 49.80 -0.34 43.28
CA ARG A 4 48.38 -0.71 43.29
C ARG A 4 48.00 -1.25 41.90
N LYS A 5 47.50 -2.50 41.87
CA LYS A 5 46.97 -3.14 40.66
C LYS A 5 45.74 -2.40 40.15
N THR A 6 45.81 -1.92 38.92
CA THR A 6 44.74 -1.39 38.08
C THR A 6 43.74 -2.48 37.71
N LYS A 7 42.79 -2.76 38.60
CA LYS A 7 41.62 -3.64 38.31
C LYS A 7 40.37 -2.87 37.86
N SER A 8 40.43 -1.55 37.84
CA SER A 8 39.25 -0.69 37.59
C SER A 8 38.86 -0.56 36.12
N ASP A 9 39.77 -0.79 35.17
CA ASP A 9 39.58 -0.35 33.79
C ASP A 9 38.67 -1.29 32.97
N ARG A 10 38.75 -2.61 33.24
CA ARG A 10 37.93 -3.61 32.53
C ARG A 10 36.46 -3.56 32.95
N PHE A 11 36.18 -3.18 34.19
CA PHE A 11 34.81 -3.06 34.68
C PHE A 11 34.12 -1.82 34.09
N THR A 12 34.84 -0.71 33.98
CA THR A 12 34.34 0.52 33.33
C THR A 12 34.06 0.29 31.84
N LEU A 13 34.96 -0.38 31.12
CA LEU A 13 34.74 -0.72 29.71
C LEU A 13 33.53 -1.64 29.51
N LEU A 14 33.34 -2.63 30.38
CA LEU A 14 32.20 -3.55 30.30
C LEU A 14 30.89 -2.83 30.63
N LEU A 15 30.90 -1.89 31.59
CA LEU A 15 29.74 -1.07 31.92
C LEU A 15 29.37 -0.11 30.78
N ILE A 16 30.35 0.51 30.12
CA ILE A 16 30.15 1.34 28.92
C ILE A 16 29.59 0.49 27.77
N PHE A 17 30.12 -0.71 27.55
CA PHE A 17 29.63 -1.60 26.50
C PHE A 17 28.19 -2.07 26.76
N VAL A 18 27.85 -2.39 28.01
CA VAL A 18 26.49 -2.74 28.43
C VAL A 18 25.55 -1.53 28.29
N LEU A 19 25.96 -0.33 28.70
CA LEU A 19 25.21 0.91 28.46
C LEU A 19 25.03 1.18 26.96
N TYR A 20 26.03 0.93 26.13
CA TYR A 20 25.94 1.09 24.67
C TYR A 20 24.96 0.09 24.06
N ILE A 21 24.89 -1.14 24.57
CA ILE A 21 23.89 -2.13 24.16
C ILE A 21 22.49 -1.68 24.60
N PHE A 22 22.30 -1.21 25.83
CA PHE A 22 21.00 -0.72 26.32
C PHE A 22 20.50 0.53 25.59
N ILE A 23 21.41 1.46 25.25
CA ILE A 23 21.07 2.68 24.48
C ILE A 23 20.71 2.33 23.03
N ASN A 24 21.36 1.35 22.41
CA ASN A 24 21.04 0.93 21.04
C ASN A 24 19.89 -0.10 20.95
N CYS A 25 19.45 -0.71 22.06
CA CYS A 25 18.31 -1.63 22.07
C CYS A 25 16.94 -0.96 22.29
N SER A 26 16.90 0.36 22.44
CA SER A 26 15.67 1.09 22.79
C SER A 26 15.20 2.01 21.66
N GLY A 27 15.26 1.55 20.42
CA GLY A 27 14.46 2.12 19.33
C GLY A 27 13.03 1.56 19.37
N THR A 28 12.40 1.56 20.55
CA THR A 28 11.04 1.05 20.71
C THR A 28 10.10 2.15 20.25
N GLN A 29 9.88 2.26 18.94
CA GLN A 29 8.85 3.13 18.37
C GLN A 29 7.57 2.95 19.21
N ILE A 30 7.16 3.98 19.94
CA ILE A 30 5.90 3.96 20.71
C ILE A 30 4.78 4.03 19.67
N LYS A 31 4.50 2.90 19.05
CA LYS A 31 3.38 2.69 18.15
C LYS A 31 2.18 2.43 19.01
N SER A 32 1.24 3.35 18.99
CA SER A 32 -0.05 3.09 19.57
C SER A 32 -0.99 2.57 18.49
N ILE A 33 -1.69 1.50 18.84
CA ILE A 33 -2.64 0.86 17.94
C ILE A 33 -3.81 1.83 17.71
N ALA A 34 -4.13 2.12 16.46
CA ALA A 34 -5.31 2.88 16.07
C ALA A 34 -6.52 1.95 15.90
N SER A 35 -6.35 0.89 15.11
CA SER A 35 -7.41 -0.07 14.76
C SER A 35 -6.78 -1.37 14.23
N THR A 36 -7.41 -2.52 14.46
CA THR A 36 -6.85 -3.83 14.08
C THR A 36 -7.90 -4.83 13.66
N SER A 37 -7.51 -5.76 12.79
CA SER A 37 -8.18 -7.02 12.52
C SER A 37 -7.20 -8.18 12.69
N GLU A 38 -7.64 -9.40 12.37
CA GLU A 38 -6.75 -10.55 12.34
C GLU A 38 -5.60 -10.38 11.35
N SER A 39 -5.83 -9.74 10.20
CA SER A 39 -4.87 -9.65 9.09
C SER A 39 -4.26 -8.27 8.85
N VAL A 40 -4.80 -7.22 9.49
CA VAL A 40 -4.35 -5.83 9.31
C VAL A 40 -4.21 -5.13 10.65
N ALA A 41 -3.12 -4.39 10.83
CA ALA A 41 -2.92 -3.55 11.99
C ALA A 41 -2.56 -2.13 11.54
N VAL A 42 -3.30 -1.15 12.05
CA VAL A 42 -3.08 0.27 11.80
C VAL A 42 -2.54 0.89 13.09
N PHE A 43 -1.38 1.51 13.00
CA PHE A 43 -0.76 2.24 14.10
C PHE A 43 -0.71 3.72 13.76
N TYR A 44 -1.05 4.57 14.71
CA TYR A 44 -0.81 6.00 14.56
C TYR A 44 0.61 6.35 15.00
N ILE A 45 1.19 7.34 14.33
CA ILE A 45 2.52 7.87 14.66
C ILE A 45 2.34 9.29 15.20
N ASN A 46 2.56 9.43 16.50
CA ASN A 46 2.59 10.71 17.19
C ASN A 46 4.02 11.27 17.24
N ARG A 47 4.15 12.59 17.12
CA ARG A 47 5.44 13.29 17.11
C ARG A 47 6.06 13.29 18.51
N ILE A 48 6.71 12.21 18.91
CA ILE A 48 7.55 12.16 20.12
C ILE A 48 8.90 11.56 19.73
N SER A 49 9.87 12.45 19.46
CA SER A 49 11.35 12.34 19.27
C SER A 49 12.06 11.06 18.77
N GLU A 50 11.36 9.98 18.41
CA GLU A 50 11.92 8.68 18.01
C GLU A 50 11.39 8.24 16.62
N GLU A 51 11.11 9.21 15.74
CA GLU A 51 10.79 8.91 14.34
C GLU A 51 12.02 8.31 13.63
N PRO A 52 11.85 7.29 12.77
CA PRO A 52 12.90 6.83 11.88
C PRO A 52 13.46 7.99 11.07
N ARG A 53 14.80 8.16 11.05
CA ARG A 53 15.46 9.30 10.40
C ARG A 53 15.16 9.46 8.90
N PHE A 54 14.66 8.42 8.24
CA PHE A 54 14.26 8.45 6.83
C PHE A 54 12.90 9.12 6.58
N LEU A 55 12.12 9.36 7.63
CA LEU A 55 10.86 10.09 7.56
C LEU A 55 11.15 11.59 7.63
N ASP A 56 11.11 12.28 6.48
CA ASP A 56 11.48 13.69 6.35
C ASP A 56 10.43 14.63 7.00
N PRO A 57 10.71 15.28 8.15
CA PRO A 57 9.66 15.86 9.01
C PRO A 57 9.07 17.25 8.67
N PRO A 58 9.67 18.14 7.83
CA PRO A 58 9.26 19.54 7.85
C PRO A 58 7.88 19.81 7.22
N ASN A 59 7.38 18.93 6.36
CA ASN A 59 6.20 19.20 5.51
C ASN A 59 4.96 18.33 5.83
N TRP A 60 4.96 17.60 6.94
CA TRP A 60 3.85 16.68 7.26
C TRP A 60 2.64 17.40 7.84
N ARG A 61 1.46 17.12 7.27
CA ARG A 61 0.16 17.58 7.78
C ARG A 61 -0.50 16.47 8.60
N PRO A 62 -1.38 16.82 9.56
CA PRO A 62 -2.23 15.83 10.21
C PRO A 62 -2.94 14.98 9.15
N VAL A 63 -2.93 13.68 9.44
CA VAL A 63 -3.66 12.69 8.68
C VAL A 63 -5.13 12.74 9.13
N ALA A 64 -5.35 12.82 10.45
CA ALA A 64 -6.68 13.01 11.02
C ALA A 64 -7.26 14.39 10.71
N GLY A 65 -8.43 14.36 10.10
CA GLY A 65 -9.36 15.48 9.94
C GLY A 65 -10.08 15.45 8.59
N THR A 66 -9.40 15.02 7.53
CA THR A 66 -9.90 15.22 6.17
C THR A 66 -9.26 14.30 5.12
N LEU A 67 -8.64 13.17 5.50
CA LEU A 67 -7.61 12.51 4.67
C LEU A 67 -7.97 12.39 3.18
N LEU A 68 -9.25 12.19 2.86
CA LEU A 68 -9.73 12.06 1.47
C LEU A 68 -10.69 13.16 1.00
N THR A 69 -11.08 14.16 1.81
CA THR A 69 -12.25 15.00 1.46
C THR A 69 -12.55 16.32 2.16
N GLY A 70 -12.16 16.59 3.40
CA GLY A 70 -12.69 17.79 4.07
C GLY A 70 -14.14 17.67 4.55
N ALA A 71 -14.65 16.46 4.84
CA ALA A 71 -16.04 16.25 5.23
C ALA A 71 -16.20 15.55 6.59
N ASN A 72 -17.19 15.99 7.37
CA ASN A 72 -17.59 15.44 8.67
C ASN A 72 -18.18 14.02 8.57
N PHE A 73 -17.98 13.18 9.58
CA PHE A 73 -18.36 11.75 9.58
C PHE A 73 -19.89 11.50 9.67
N ASP A 74 -20.48 10.94 8.61
CA ASP A 74 -21.84 10.34 8.57
C ASP A 74 -21.82 8.95 7.88
N SER A 75 -22.91 8.18 7.93
CA SER A 75 -22.98 6.80 7.41
C SER A 75 -22.79 6.70 5.90
N ASP A 76 -23.33 7.68 5.16
CA ASP A 76 -23.24 7.72 3.70
C ASP A 76 -21.80 8.02 3.26
N LYS A 77 -21.09 8.85 4.03
CA LYS A 77 -19.66 9.11 3.85
C LYS A 77 -18.77 7.94 4.25
N LYS A 78 -19.21 7.04 5.15
CA LYS A 78 -18.43 5.81 5.44
C LYS A 78 -18.30 4.96 4.19
N GLU A 79 -19.40 4.69 3.49
CA GLU A 79 -19.35 3.88 2.26
C GLU A 79 -18.60 4.62 1.13
N GLU A 80 -18.72 5.94 1.06
CA GLU A 80 -17.93 6.74 0.13
C GLU A 80 -16.42 6.66 0.43
N PHE A 81 -16.02 6.77 1.70
CA PHE A 81 -14.65 6.61 2.16
C PHE A 81 -14.11 5.23 1.77
N LYS A 82 -14.88 4.17 2.07
CA LYS A 82 -14.53 2.79 1.72
C LYS A 82 -14.34 2.63 0.21
N ALA A 83 -15.25 3.16 -0.59
CA ALA A 83 -15.18 3.11 -2.04
C ALA A 83 -13.93 3.84 -2.58
N ARG A 84 -13.58 5.00 -2.02
CA ARG A 84 -12.38 5.77 -2.40
C ARG A 84 -11.09 5.01 -2.10
N ILE A 85 -10.95 4.46 -0.89
CA ILE A 85 -9.79 3.62 -0.51
C ILE A 85 -9.73 2.37 -1.37
N GLY A 86 -10.86 1.68 -1.57
CA GLY A 86 -10.94 0.51 -2.44
C GLY A 86 -10.53 0.81 -3.88
N SER A 87 -10.95 1.97 -4.41
CA SER A 87 -10.56 2.43 -5.75
C SER A 87 -9.06 2.69 -5.87
N LEU A 88 -8.45 3.34 -4.88
CA LEU A 88 -7.00 3.62 -4.87
C LEU A 88 -6.18 2.34 -5.06
N PHE A 89 -6.47 1.30 -4.27
CA PHE A 89 -5.70 0.07 -4.32
C PHE A 89 -5.96 -0.79 -5.57
N LYS A 90 -7.00 -0.52 -6.37
CA LYS A 90 -7.20 -1.20 -7.68
C LYS A 90 -6.07 -0.92 -8.66
N TYR A 91 -5.41 0.23 -8.52
CA TYR A 91 -4.37 0.69 -9.45
C TYR A 91 -2.94 0.43 -8.97
N ILE A 92 -2.78 -0.15 -7.77
CA ILE A 92 -1.49 -0.37 -7.11
C ILE A 92 -1.24 -1.88 -7.01
N GLY A 93 -0.22 -2.34 -7.69
CA GLY A 93 0.18 -3.74 -7.75
C GLY A 93 1.67 -3.95 -7.52
N VAL A 94 2.11 -5.19 -7.66
CA VAL A 94 3.50 -5.64 -7.63
C VAL A 94 3.73 -6.56 -8.81
N VAL A 95 4.94 -6.54 -9.36
CA VAL A 95 5.30 -7.50 -10.40
C VAL A 95 5.56 -8.83 -9.73
N ASP A 96 4.79 -9.85 -10.09
CA ASP A 96 5.05 -11.21 -9.59
C ASP A 96 6.32 -11.74 -10.27
N SER A 97 7.41 -11.88 -9.51
CA SER A 97 8.66 -12.43 -10.02
C SER A 97 8.59 -13.93 -10.34
N THR A 98 7.51 -14.61 -9.96
CA THR A 98 7.35 -16.06 -10.11
C THR A 98 6.68 -16.48 -11.42
N VAL A 99 5.98 -15.56 -12.09
CA VAL A 99 5.24 -15.83 -13.33
C VAL A 99 5.96 -15.18 -14.51
N THR A 100 6.11 -15.90 -15.62
CA THR A 100 6.73 -15.41 -16.86
C THR A 100 5.95 -14.25 -17.50
N SER A 101 4.68 -14.03 -17.10
CA SER A 101 3.93 -12.82 -17.45
C SER A 101 4.23 -11.72 -16.44
N ARG A 102 4.56 -10.52 -16.94
CA ARG A 102 4.80 -9.32 -16.13
C ARG A 102 3.49 -8.67 -15.66
N ASP A 103 2.42 -9.46 -15.55
CA ASP A 103 1.13 -8.90 -15.21
C ASP A 103 1.15 -8.51 -13.72
N PRO A 104 0.87 -7.24 -13.40
CA PRO A 104 0.93 -6.77 -12.03
C PRO A 104 -0.19 -7.41 -11.20
N VAL A 105 0.18 -7.99 -10.07
CA VAL A 105 -0.77 -8.52 -9.08
C VAL A 105 -1.09 -7.41 -8.08
N ARG A 106 -2.37 -7.21 -7.75
CA ARG A 106 -2.77 -6.19 -6.74
C ARG A 106 -2.09 -6.47 -5.40
N ILE A 107 -1.52 -5.45 -4.78
CA ILE A 107 -0.92 -5.58 -3.43
C ILE A 107 -2.01 -5.91 -2.40
N VAL A 108 -3.15 -5.25 -2.54
CA VAL A 108 -4.33 -5.35 -1.68
C VAL A 108 -5.48 -5.84 -2.55
N ASN A 109 -6.04 -7.02 -2.23
CA ASN A 109 -7.23 -7.52 -2.92
C ASN A 109 -8.51 -6.81 -2.43
N GLU A 110 -9.68 -7.15 -2.99
CA GLU A 110 -10.92 -6.43 -2.67
C GLU A 110 -11.38 -6.62 -1.22
N VAL A 111 -11.21 -7.83 -0.67
CA VAL A 111 -11.53 -8.14 0.73
C VAL A 111 -10.57 -7.41 1.68
N GLU A 112 -9.29 -7.42 1.36
CA GLU A 112 -8.26 -6.72 2.14
C GLU A 112 -8.46 -5.20 2.09
N ALA A 113 -8.87 -4.67 0.94
CA ALA A 113 -9.16 -3.25 0.76
C ALA A 113 -10.37 -2.84 1.60
N GLU A 114 -11.40 -3.68 1.66
CA GLU A 114 -12.56 -3.45 2.53
C GLU A 114 -12.16 -3.43 4.00
N ILE A 115 -11.42 -4.44 4.47
CA ILE A 115 -10.90 -4.51 5.85
C ILE A 115 -10.06 -3.25 6.16
N LEU A 116 -9.09 -2.93 5.32
CA LEU A 116 -8.23 -1.77 5.49
C LEU A 116 -9.04 -0.47 5.52
N SER A 117 -10.02 -0.33 4.65
CA SER A 117 -10.85 0.88 4.59
C SER A 117 -11.73 1.06 5.83
N ASN A 118 -12.26 -0.02 6.40
CA ASN A 118 -12.99 0.04 7.67
C ASN A 118 -12.08 0.46 8.83
N LEU A 119 -10.90 -0.16 8.91
CA LEU A 119 -9.91 0.15 9.95
C LEU A 119 -9.42 1.60 9.85
N LEU A 120 -9.10 2.08 8.65
CA LEU A 120 -8.71 3.48 8.45
C LEU A 120 -9.85 4.45 8.80
N PHE A 121 -11.10 4.12 8.48
CA PHE A 121 -12.25 4.93 8.88
C PHE A 121 -12.41 4.98 10.41
N GLU A 122 -12.28 3.83 11.09
CA GLU A 122 -12.31 3.75 12.55
C GLU A 122 -11.16 4.52 13.20
N ALA A 123 -9.95 4.39 12.66
CA ALA A 123 -8.77 5.15 13.09
C ALA A 123 -9.00 6.65 12.95
N GLU A 124 -9.50 7.13 11.81
CA GLU A 124 -9.81 8.54 11.58
C GLU A 124 -10.88 9.07 12.54
N ASN A 125 -11.95 8.30 12.79
CA ASN A 125 -13.04 8.72 13.68
C ASN A 125 -12.67 8.65 15.18
N GLY A 126 -11.76 7.75 15.54
CA GLY A 126 -11.34 7.52 16.93
C GLY A 126 -10.24 8.45 17.42
N ILE A 127 -9.60 9.22 16.53
CA ILE A 127 -8.44 10.04 16.88
C ILE A 127 -8.85 11.52 16.94
N PRO A 128 -8.52 12.25 18.03
CA PRO A 128 -8.80 13.68 18.11
C PRO A 128 -8.05 14.46 17.03
N ASP A 129 -8.71 15.48 16.47
CA ASP A 129 -8.17 16.37 15.44
C ASP A 129 -6.73 16.82 15.76
N GLY A 130 -5.82 16.62 14.80
CA GLY A 130 -4.44 17.09 14.89
C GLY A 130 -3.42 16.12 15.50
N ALA A 131 -3.80 14.91 15.93
CA ALA A 131 -2.88 13.99 16.62
C ALA A 131 -1.95 13.14 15.72
N PRO A 132 -2.40 12.43 14.67
CA PRO A 132 -1.53 11.52 13.92
C PRO A 132 -0.94 12.23 12.71
N LYS A 133 0.39 12.16 12.57
CA LYS A 133 1.08 12.70 11.38
C LYS A 133 1.21 11.69 10.24
N ALA A 134 1.10 10.41 10.58
CA ALA A 134 1.16 9.29 9.65
C ALA A 134 0.48 8.07 10.29
N TYR A 135 0.01 7.16 9.44
CA TYR A 135 -0.28 5.78 9.85
C TYR A 135 0.82 4.85 9.38
N LEU A 136 1.22 3.91 10.22
CA LEU A 136 1.88 2.69 9.79
C LEU A 136 0.83 1.61 9.62
N ILE A 137 0.74 1.06 8.42
CA ILE A 137 -0.19 -0.01 8.07
C ILE A 137 0.62 -1.28 7.87
N LEU A 138 0.30 -2.31 8.64
CA LEU A 138 0.85 -3.64 8.52
C LEU A 138 -0.24 -4.60 8.05
N MET A 139 0.02 -5.32 6.97
CA MET A 139 -0.88 -6.33 6.42
C MET A 139 -0.17 -7.68 6.40
N LYS A 140 -0.83 -8.72 6.89
CA LYS A 140 -0.33 -10.10 6.79
C LYS A 140 -1.20 -10.95 5.87
N LYS A 141 -0.52 -11.84 5.14
CA LYS A 141 -1.10 -12.96 4.37
C LYS A 141 -0.54 -14.26 4.94
N GLU A 142 -1.42 -15.21 5.25
CA GLU A 142 -0.99 -16.54 5.69
C GLU A 142 -0.27 -17.27 4.57
N ASP A 143 0.76 -18.02 4.94
CA ASP A 143 1.34 -19.01 4.05
C ASP A 143 0.46 -20.27 4.02
N GLN A 144 0.03 -20.69 2.82
CA GLN A 144 -0.84 -21.86 2.67
C GLN A 144 -0.14 -23.19 3.01
N ILE A 145 1.19 -23.23 2.95
CA ILE A 145 1.99 -24.43 3.22
C ILE A 145 2.27 -24.53 4.73
N ARG A 146 2.53 -23.41 5.41
CA ARG A 146 2.87 -23.38 6.85
C ARG A 146 2.02 -22.35 7.62
N PRO A 147 0.70 -22.53 7.68
CA PRO A 147 -0.19 -21.61 8.39
C PRO A 147 0.18 -21.54 9.88
N GLY A 148 0.10 -20.34 10.46
CA GLY A 148 0.45 -20.12 11.87
C GLY A 148 1.95 -20.14 12.19
N LEU A 149 2.82 -20.50 11.23
CA LEU A 149 4.28 -20.51 11.40
C LEU A 149 5.01 -19.65 10.37
N ARG A 150 4.35 -19.28 9.26
CA ARG A 150 4.91 -18.40 8.24
C ARG A 150 3.84 -17.46 7.72
N ILE A 151 4.23 -16.21 7.50
CA ILE A 151 3.40 -15.19 6.84
C ILE A 151 4.19 -14.44 5.79
N ARG A 152 3.46 -13.75 4.92
CA ARG A 152 3.97 -12.64 4.12
C ARG A 152 3.42 -11.34 4.66
N ARG A 153 4.30 -10.41 5.03
CA ARG A 153 3.94 -9.10 5.56
C ARG A 153 4.23 -7.99 4.57
N THR A 154 3.27 -7.10 4.39
CA THR A 154 3.46 -5.83 3.68
C THR A 154 3.30 -4.69 4.68
N SER A 155 4.28 -3.79 4.70
CA SER A 155 4.37 -2.65 5.62
C SER A 155 4.49 -1.36 4.81
N PHE A 156 3.61 -0.40 5.04
CA PHE A 156 3.69 0.90 4.38
C PHE A 156 3.20 2.04 5.28
N TYR A 157 3.72 3.23 5.04
CA TYR A 157 3.25 4.45 5.69
C TYR A 157 2.23 5.16 4.81
N LEU A 158 1.18 5.66 5.44
CA LEU A 158 0.21 6.58 4.87
C LEU A 158 0.39 7.95 5.53
N ARG A 159 0.80 8.96 4.75
CA ARG A 159 1.10 10.31 5.26
C ARG A 159 0.56 11.39 4.35
N ASN A 160 0.25 12.55 4.93
CA ASN A 160 -0.33 13.68 4.21
C ASN A 160 0.69 14.84 4.08
N THR A 161 0.80 15.43 2.90
CA THR A 161 1.59 16.66 2.65
C THR A 161 0.75 17.70 1.92
N PRO A 162 1.23 18.96 1.77
CA PRO A 162 0.53 19.96 0.97
C PRO A 162 0.32 19.54 -0.50
N GLU A 163 1.20 18.71 -1.07
CA GLU A 163 1.11 18.31 -2.47
C GLU A 163 0.21 17.08 -2.70
N CYS A 164 0.29 16.08 -1.82
CA CYS A 164 -0.44 14.82 -1.96
C CYS A 164 -0.44 13.96 -0.70
N ILE A 165 -1.20 12.87 -0.76
CA ILE A 165 -1.11 11.77 0.18
C ILE A 165 -0.07 10.79 -0.33
N TYR A 166 0.91 10.44 0.49
CA TYR A 166 1.90 9.43 0.16
C TYR A 166 1.52 8.06 0.71
N LEU A 167 1.65 7.05 -0.15
CA LEU A 167 1.82 5.66 0.23
C LEU A 167 3.30 5.30 0.07
N GLU A 168 3.99 5.06 1.18
CA GLU A 168 5.41 4.76 1.21
C GLU A 168 5.62 3.33 1.67
N PHE A 169 5.84 2.44 0.69
CA PHE A 169 6.04 1.02 0.89
C PHE A 169 7.45 0.75 1.38
N VAL A 170 7.53 0.13 2.55
CA VAL A 170 8.78 -0.15 3.24
C VAL A 170 9.18 -1.61 3.01
N GLU A 171 8.20 -2.50 3.12
CA GLU A 171 8.34 -3.94 2.93
C GLU A 171 7.15 -4.43 2.14
N ILE A 172 7.38 -5.19 1.08
CA ILE A 172 6.31 -5.79 0.27
C ILE A 172 6.46 -7.32 0.32
N GLY A 173 5.45 -8.00 0.86
CA GLY A 173 5.40 -9.47 0.86
C GLY A 173 6.57 -10.15 1.57
N GLN A 174 7.20 -9.48 2.54
CA GLN A 174 8.32 -9.98 3.32
C GLN A 174 7.93 -11.28 4.03
N VAL A 175 8.70 -12.34 3.81
CA VAL A 175 8.47 -13.64 4.46
C VAL A 175 8.97 -13.56 5.90
N ILE A 176 8.10 -13.86 6.85
CA ILE A 176 8.44 -13.94 8.28
C ILE A 176 8.14 -15.36 8.75
N ASP A 177 9.17 -15.98 9.34
CA ASP A 177 9.12 -17.33 9.87
C ASP A 177 9.15 -17.34 11.40
N PHE A 178 8.23 -18.08 11.99
CA PHE A 178 8.10 -18.26 13.43
C PHE A 178 8.43 -19.70 13.82
N GLN A 179 9.09 -19.87 14.96
CA GLN A 179 9.44 -21.19 15.49
C GLN A 179 8.25 -21.87 16.19
N VAL A 180 7.27 -21.08 16.61
CA VAL A 180 6.04 -21.51 17.30
C VAL A 180 4.85 -20.77 16.71
N PRO A 181 3.61 -21.24 16.92
CA PRO A 181 2.42 -20.53 16.48
C PRO A 181 2.44 -19.07 16.93
N TYR A 182 2.37 -18.15 15.97
CA TYR A 182 2.49 -16.73 16.25
C TYR A 182 1.14 -16.13 16.65
N GLY A 183 1.17 -15.16 17.55
CA GLY A 183 0.05 -14.31 17.92
C GLY A 183 0.13 -12.92 17.31
N PHE A 184 -0.87 -12.08 17.60
CA PHE A 184 -0.95 -10.71 17.07
C PHE A 184 0.32 -9.88 17.32
N ARG A 185 0.88 -9.95 18.53
CA ARG A 185 2.06 -9.17 18.92
C ARG A 185 3.31 -9.58 18.15
N ASP A 186 3.45 -10.86 17.80
CA ASP A 186 4.66 -11.39 17.20
C ASP A 186 4.91 -10.81 15.81
N TRP A 187 3.87 -10.75 14.98
CA TRP A 187 4.00 -10.22 13.61
C TRP A 187 3.94 -8.69 13.52
N THR A 188 3.27 -8.04 14.47
CA THR A 188 3.14 -6.57 14.51
C THR A 188 4.36 -5.87 15.12
N LEU A 189 5.02 -6.50 16.10
CA LEU A 189 6.24 -5.97 16.72
C LEU A 189 7.51 -6.43 16.00
N PHE A 190 7.41 -7.36 15.06
CA PHE A 190 8.54 -7.71 14.20
C PHE A 190 9.08 -6.45 13.54
N ALA A 191 10.39 -6.22 13.64
CA ALA A 191 11.01 -4.97 13.24
C ALA A 191 10.69 -4.65 11.76
N VAL A 192 10.40 -3.38 11.49
CA VAL A 192 10.24 -2.89 10.11
C VAL A 192 11.63 -2.41 9.68
N SER A 193 12.17 -3.02 8.64
CA SER A 193 13.45 -2.65 8.05
C SER A 193 13.35 -1.33 7.27
N GLU A 194 14.46 -0.65 7.01
CA GLU A 194 14.43 0.52 6.13
C GLU A 194 14.11 0.10 4.69
N SER A 195 13.39 0.96 3.95
CA SER A 195 12.98 0.65 2.59
C SER A 195 14.21 0.52 1.68
N ASN A 196 14.54 -0.70 1.24
CA ASN A 196 15.47 -0.87 0.14
C ASN A 196 14.75 -0.47 -1.15
N THR A 197 15.29 0.47 -1.93
CA THR A 197 14.79 0.83 -3.27
C THR A 197 15.12 -0.23 -4.33
N GLY A 198 15.39 -1.46 -3.90
CA GLY A 198 15.61 -2.59 -4.80
C GLY A 198 14.28 -3.09 -5.39
N SER A 199 14.37 -3.86 -6.46
CA SER A 199 13.21 -4.40 -7.21
C SER A 199 12.20 -5.16 -6.36
N GLN A 200 12.60 -5.67 -5.18
CA GLN A 200 11.72 -6.42 -4.28
C GLN A 200 10.67 -5.56 -3.57
N ASN A 201 10.86 -4.24 -3.48
CA ASN A 201 9.94 -3.31 -2.84
C ASN A 201 9.35 -2.28 -3.83
N GLU A 202 9.45 -2.55 -5.13
CA GLU A 202 8.83 -1.71 -6.15
C GLU A 202 7.33 -2.01 -6.27
N VAL A 203 6.51 -0.97 -6.25
CA VAL A 203 5.11 -1.09 -6.68
C VAL A 203 5.00 -0.82 -8.17
N PHE A 204 3.98 -1.41 -8.76
CA PHE A 204 3.55 -1.18 -10.12
C PHE A 204 2.25 -0.37 -10.11
N LEU A 205 2.24 0.74 -10.84
CA LEU A 205 1.05 1.54 -11.09
C LEU A 205 0.45 1.20 -12.45
N SER A 206 -0.84 0.84 -12.46
CA SER A 206 -1.59 0.52 -13.69
C SER A 206 -1.55 1.67 -14.72
N GLU A 207 -1.41 1.34 -16.01
CA GLU A 207 -1.43 2.34 -17.08
C GLU A 207 -2.81 3.00 -17.25
N ILE A 208 -3.89 2.29 -16.92
CA ILE A 208 -5.27 2.78 -17.00
C ILE A 208 -5.72 3.56 -15.74
N ARG A 209 -4.77 3.93 -14.87
CA ARG A 209 -5.10 4.65 -13.63
C ARG A 209 -5.61 6.07 -13.92
N PRO A 210 -6.52 6.62 -13.09
CA PRO A 210 -6.92 8.01 -13.19
C PRO A 210 -5.73 8.95 -12.95
N SER A 211 -5.88 10.20 -13.41
CA SER A 211 -4.90 11.25 -13.12
C SER A 211 -4.80 11.50 -11.61
N GLY A 212 -3.61 11.88 -11.16
CA GLY A 212 -3.34 12.15 -9.75
C GLY A 212 -2.81 10.96 -8.94
N ILE A 213 -2.54 9.80 -9.54
CA ILE A 213 -1.73 8.72 -8.93
C ILE A 213 -0.40 8.61 -9.68
N GLU A 214 0.70 8.97 -9.01
CA GLU A 214 2.03 9.07 -9.62
C GLU A 214 3.11 8.51 -8.70
N TYR A 215 4.23 8.05 -9.27
CA TYR A 215 5.43 7.79 -8.48
C TYR A 215 6.04 9.09 -7.98
N VAL A 216 6.79 9.02 -6.90
CA VAL A 216 7.56 10.15 -6.40
C VAL A 216 8.83 10.30 -7.23
N SER A 217 8.99 11.46 -7.85
CA SER A 217 10.16 11.77 -8.65
C SER A 217 11.19 12.55 -7.84
N LYS A 218 12.45 12.10 -7.83
CA LYS A 218 13.57 12.86 -7.27
C LYS A 218 14.64 13.15 -8.32
N PRO A 219 15.25 14.34 -8.31
CA PRO A 219 16.44 14.58 -9.11
C PRO A 219 17.60 13.76 -8.56
N ASN A 220 18.28 13.01 -9.42
CA ASN A 220 19.50 12.31 -9.06
C ASN A 220 20.71 13.27 -9.12
N LEU A 221 21.87 12.80 -8.65
CA LEU A 221 23.12 13.58 -8.62
C LEU A 221 23.58 14.07 -10.01
N ALA A 222 23.09 13.46 -11.09
CA ALA A 222 23.37 13.83 -12.47
C ALA A 222 22.29 14.77 -13.08
N GLY A 223 21.32 15.22 -12.27
CA GLY A 223 20.21 16.07 -12.72
C GLY A 223 19.10 15.34 -13.47
N ALA A 224 19.21 14.01 -13.67
CA ALA A 224 18.14 13.21 -14.26
C ALA A 224 17.10 12.84 -13.20
N ILE A 225 15.83 12.82 -13.60
CA ILE A 225 14.72 12.52 -12.71
C ILE A 225 14.60 10.99 -12.57
N SER A 226 14.75 10.47 -11.36
CA SER A 226 14.53 9.07 -11.03
C SER A 226 13.23 8.91 -10.24
N GLU A 227 12.41 7.94 -10.62
CA GLU A 227 11.18 7.58 -9.91
C GLU A 227 11.49 6.63 -8.74
N GLU A 228 11.06 7.00 -7.54
CA GLU A 228 11.05 6.13 -6.36
C GLU A 228 9.80 5.24 -6.42
N LYS A 229 9.92 4.09 -7.05
CA LYS A 229 8.81 3.15 -7.28
C LYS A 229 8.25 2.49 -6.02
N ASN A 230 8.84 2.70 -4.85
CA ASN A 230 8.26 2.28 -3.57
C ASN A 230 7.38 3.38 -2.93
N LYS A 231 7.25 4.55 -3.58
CA LYS A 231 6.47 5.68 -3.08
C LYS A 231 5.46 6.15 -4.12
N VAL A 232 4.20 6.23 -3.71
CA VAL A 232 3.09 6.69 -4.55
C VAL A 232 2.53 7.98 -3.96
N CYS A 233 2.39 9.00 -4.79
CA CYS A 233 1.79 10.29 -4.47
C CYS A 233 0.37 10.34 -5.07
N VAL A 234 -0.62 10.49 -4.20
CA VAL A 234 -2.05 10.55 -4.54
C VAL A 234 -2.55 11.98 -4.35
N ARG A 235 -2.70 12.71 -5.46
CA ARG A 235 -3.10 14.12 -5.51
C ARG A 235 -4.60 14.29 -5.35
N GLN A 236 -5.02 15.50 -5.00
CA GLN A 236 -6.45 15.86 -4.84
C GLN A 236 -7.32 15.58 -6.07
N GLN A 237 -6.73 15.62 -7.27
CA GLN A 237 -7.42 15.30 -8.52
C GLN A 237 -7.97 13.87 -8.54
N PHE A 238 -7.25 12.91 -7.95
CA PHE A 238 -7.72 11.53 -7.84
C PHE A 238 -9.01 11.46 -6.99
N TRP A 239 -9.05 12.20 -5.88
CA TRP A 239 -10.17 12.22 -4.94
C TRP A 239 -11.39 13.03 -5.40
N SER A 240 -11.16 13.96 -6.32
CA SER A 240 -12.17 14.91 -6.80
C SER A 240 -12.67 14.57 -8.21
N SER A 241 -12.02 13.62 -8.88
CA SER A 241 -12.48 13.15 -10.19
C SER A 241 -13.90 12.63 -10.03
N PRO A 242 -14.87 13.14 -10.81
CA PRO A 242 -16.19 12.53 -10.84
C PRO A 242 -15.96 11.06 -11.11
N LYS A 243 -16.70 10.22 -10.37
CA LYS A 243 -16.69 8.77 -10.58
C LYS A 243 -16.63 8.58 -12.09
N ASN A 244 -15.58 7.95 -12.60
CA ASN A 244 -15.79 7.09 -13.75
C ASN A 244 -16.75 6.02 -13.20
N GLU A 245 -18.04 6.39 -13.10
CA GLU A 245 -19.10 5.54 -13.58
C GLU A 245 -18.49 4.92 -14.82
N SER A 246 -18.43 3.59 -14.81
CA SER A 246 -18.55 2.79 -16.01
C SER A 246 -18.82 3.70 -17.20
N LEU A 247 -17.85 3.84 -18.11
CA LEU A 247 -18.05 4.52 -19.40
C LEU A 247 -19.52 4.44 -19.72
N PRO A 248 -20.25 5.56 -19.89
CA PRO A 248 -21.67 5.48 -20.13
C PRO A 248 -21.82 4.46 -21.24
N THR A 249 -22.42 3.32 -20.90
CA THR A 249 -23.03 2.46 -21.89
C THR A 249 -24.06 3.37 -22.53
N LYS A 250 -23.62 4.14 -23.54
CA LYS A 250 -24.34 4.21 -24.79
C LYS A 250 -24.80 2.78 -24.96
N LYS A 251 -26.12 2.60 -24.87
CA LYS A 251 -26.80 1.35 -25.10
C LYS A 251 -26.39 0.88 -26.50
N VAL A 252 -25.21 0.32 -26.63
CA VAL A 252 -24.92 -0.68 -27.63
C VAL A 252 -25.72 -1.83 -27.08
N ASP A 253 -26.89 -2.04 -27.67
CA ASP A 253 -27.83 -3.08 -27.26
C ASP A 253 -27.03 -4.33 -26.91
N LYS A 254 -27.28 -4.94 -25.73
CA LYS A 254 -26.65 -6.21 -25.31
C LYS A 254 -26.81 -7.32 -26.38
N ASN A 255 -27.69 -7.10 -27.34
CA ASN A 255 -27.91 -7.90 -28.54
C ASN A 255 -26.77 -7.78 -29.57
N LEU A 256 -26.16 -6.60 -29.76
CA LEU A 256 -25.11 -6.37 -30.76
C LEU A 256 -23.76 -6.96 -30.30
N GLU A 257 -23.41 -6.79 -29.03
CA GLU A 257 -22.20 -7.38 -28.46
C GLU A 257 -22.26 -8.92 -28.43
N SER A 258 -23.44 -9.48 -28.11
CA SER A 258 -23.64 -10.94 -28.18
C SER A 258 -23.63 -11.47 -29.62
N ARG A 259 -24.16 -10.72 -30.60
CA ARG A 259 -24.06 -11.05 -32.04
C ARG A 259 -22.64 -10.99 -32.56
N LEU A 260 -21.83 -10.00 -32.15
CA LEU A 260 -20.42 -9.90 -32.52
C LEU A 260 -19.60 -11.05 -31.93
N LYS A 261 -19.88 -11.43 -30.68
CA LYS A 261 -19.25 -12.59 -30.03
C LYS A 261 -19.61 -13.90 -30.74
N ALA A 262 -20.89 -14.10 -31.08
CA ALA A 262 -21.33 -15.26 -31.84
C ALA A 262 -20.68 -15.33 -33.23
N LEU A 263 -20.53 -14.20 -33.93
CA LEU A 263 -19.83 -14.13 -35.21
C LEU A 263 -18.35 -14.51 -35.10
N LYS A 264 -17.68 -14.09 -34.03
CA LYS A 264 -16.29 -14.44 -33.75
C LYS A 264 -16.15 -15.93 -33.44
N ASP A 265 -17.04 -16.49 -32.62
CA ASP A 265 -17.07 -17.92 -32.32
C ASP A 265 -17.32 -18.78 -33.56
N LEU A 266 -18.17 -18.31 -34.50
CA LEU A 266 -18.43 -19.01 -35.77
C LEU A 266 -17.20 -19.01 -36.68
N LEU A 267 -16.42 -17.92 -36.69
CA LEU A 267 -15.16 -17.85 -37.42
C LEU A 267 -14.10 -18.78 -36.79
N GLU A 268 -13.97 -18.77 -35.47
CA GLU A 268 -13.03 -19.62 -34.74
C GLU A 268 -13.37 -21.11 -34.90
N LYS A 269 -14.65 -21.45 -35.04
CA LYS A 269 -15.13 -22.82 -35.36
C LYS A 269 -15.04 -23.17 -36.85
N GLY A 270 -14.58 -22.24 -37.71
CA GLY A 270 -14.43 -22.45 -39.15
C GLY A 270 -15.75 -22.60 -39.92
N LEU A 271 -16.88 -22.21 -39.33
CA LEU A 271 -18.22 -22.35 -39.91
C LEU A 271 -18.56 -21.23 -40.91
N ILE A 272 -17.80 -20.14 -40.89
CA ILE A 272 -17.90 -19.03 -41.84
C ILE A 272 -16.51 -18.65 -42.33
N THR A 273 -16.43 -18.07 -43.52
CA THR A 273 -15.16 -17.58 -44.05
C THR A 273 -14.80 -16.22 -43.45
N LYS A 274 -13.51 -15.85 -43.49
CA LYS A 274 -13.04 -14.53 -43.06
C LYS A 274 -13.71 -13.39 -43.82
N GLN A 275 -14.05 -13.62 -45.09
CA GLN A 275 -14.75 -12.65 -45.93
C GLN A 275 -16.21 -12.45 -45.47
N ASP A 276 -16.90 -13.52 -45.11
CA ASP A 276 -18.27 -13.46 -44.56
C ASP A 276 -18.31 -12.77 -43.18
N TYR A 277 -17.29 -13.02 -42.36
CA TYR A 277 -17.14 -12.39 -41.05
C TYR A 277 -17.02 -10.87 -41.18
N GLU A 278 -16.10 -10.38 -42.03
CA GLU A 278 -15.91 -8.93 -42.20
C GLU A 278 -17.13 -8.26 -42.84
N ARG A 279 -17.82 -8.91 -43.79
CA ARG A 279 -19.06 -8.38 -44.37
C ARG A 279 -20.16 -8.21 -43.32
N LYS A 280 -20.41 -9.25 -42.52
CA LYS A 280 -21.45 -9.24 -41.47
C LYS A 280 -21.11 -8.32 -40.31
N LYS A 281 -19.82 -8.22 -39.95
CA LYS A 281 -19.34 -7.26 -38.95
C LYS A 281 -19.56 -5.82 -39.42
N ALA A 282 -19.29 -5.52 -40.69
CA ALA A 282 -19.52 -4.19 -41.25
C ALA A 282 -21.02 -3.84 -41.34
N GLU A 283 -21.90 -4.82 -41.60
CA GLU A 283 -23.36 -4.63 -41.55
C GLU A 283 -23.84 -4.35 -40.12
N LEU A 284 -23.38 -5.11 -39.12
CA LEU A 284 -23.74 -4.88 -37.70
C LEU A 284 -23.23 -3.54 -37.15
N LEU A 285 -22.10 -3.04 -37.65
CA LEU A 285 -21.56 -1.73 -37.26
C LEU A 285 -22.29 -0.56 -37.92
N LYS A 286 -23.08 -0.80 -38.99
CA LYS A 286 -23.96 0.22 -39.61
C LYS A 286 -25.33 0.35 -38.92
N GLU A 287 -25.70 -0.60 -38.06
CA GLU A 287 -26.94 -0.54 -37.25
C GLU A 287 -26.78 0.33 -35.98
N LEU A 288 -25.61 0.93 -35.76
CA LEU A 288 -25.27 1.89 -34.68
C LEU A 288 -25.48 3.34 -35.12
#